data_AF-A0A9X1ADM1-F1
#
_entry.id   AF-A0A9X1ADM1-F1
#
_cell.length_a   1.000
_cell.length_b   1.000
_cell.length_c   1.000
_cell.angle_alpha   90.00
_cell.angle_beta   90.00
_cell.angle_gamma   90.00
#
_symmetry.space_group_name_H-M   'P 1'
#
loop_
_entity.id
_entity.type
_entity.pdbx_description
1 polymer ?
#
loop_
_entity_poly.entity_id
_entity_poly.type
_entity_poly.pdbx_seq_one_letter_code
_entity_poly.pdbx_strand_id
1 'polypeptide(L)'
;MSNLLKNGLAGAMLLAATAGISAPAQAGATIDAIRQRGEVVCGVSTGIGGFSIADSSGQWTGLTTDFCRAVSSAVLGDAAKEKFVPLSPQQRFTALQSGEVDMLTTVATWTLTRDASLGLLYAGVYFYDGQGFLVSKSLDLKGALDLDGASICTATGTTSELNLADYFRAKGKKFTPVVFESQNEARAAFFSGRCEIFERNVGPKTPLRMERNANALWTQGGQMYALPVR
;
A
#
# COMPACT_ATOMS: atom_id res chain seq x y z
N MET A 1 -40.58 63.32 8.76
CA MET A 1 -40.77 61.84 8.64
C MET A 1 -40.77 61.30 7.20
N SER A 2 -40.53 62.10 6.15
CA SER A 2 -40.64 61.61 4.75
C SER A 2 -39.32 61.15 4.09
N ASN A 3 -38.14 61.43 4.67
CA ASN A 3 -36.84 61.08 4.05
C ASN A 3 -36.14 59.86 4.67
N LEU A 4 -36.63 59.33 5.80
CA LEU A 4 -36.07 58.13 6.44
C LEU A 4 -36.58 56.83 5.79
N LEU A 5 -37.74 56.87 5.13
CA LEU A 5 -38.32 55.70 4.45
C LEU A 5 -37.75 55.44 3.04
N LYS A 6 -37.20 56.46 2.37
CA LYS A 6 -36.59 56.30 1.03
C LYS A 6 -35.22 55.63 1.06
N ASN A 7 -34.47 55.78 2.15
CA ASN A 7 -33.13 55.19 2.29
C ASN A 7 -33.16 53.77 2.89
N GLY A 8 -34.29 53.34 3.46
CA GLY A 8 -34.45 51.98 4.03
C GLY A 8 -34.64 50.88 2.99
N LEU A 9 -35.21 51.19 1.82
CA LEU A 9 -35.38 50.21 0.73
C LEU A 9 -34.10 49.98 -0.10
N ALA A 10 -33.16 50.94 -0.10
CA ALA A 10 -31.89 50.77 -0.81
C ALA A 10 -30.91 49.81 -0.09
N GLY A 11 -31.03 49.68 1.25
CA GLY A 11 -30.19 48.78 2.04
C GLY A 11 -30.63 47.31 2.00
N ALA A 12 -31.92 47.03 1.79
CA ALA A 12 -32.46 45.67 1.76
C ALA A 12 -32.22 44.93 0.43
N MET A 13 -31.97 45.64 -0.67
CA MET A 13 -31.69 45.03 -1.97
C MET A 13 -30.22 44.64 -2.17
N LEU A 14 -29.28 45.18 -1.39
CA LEU A 14 -27.86 44.77 -1.49
C LEU A 14 -27.53 43.47 -0.72
N LEU A 15 -28.37 43.05 0.24
CA LEU A 15 -28.17 41.81 1.00
C LEU A 15 -28.79 40.57 0.34
N ALA A 16 -29.56 40.73 -0.74
CA ALA A 16 -30.14 39.62 -1.51
C ALA A 16 -29.26 39.16 -2.69
N ALA A 17 -28.18 39.88 -3.01
CA ALA A 17 -27.32 39.58 -4.16
C ALA A 17 -26.13 38.65 -3.86
N THR A 18 -25.95 38.21 -2.61
CA THR A 18 -24.86 37.29 -2.22
C THR A 18 -25.29 35.82 -2.15
N ALA A 19 -26.56 35.51 -2.38
CA ALA A 19 -27.05 34.15 -2.53
C ALA A 19 -27.26 33.84 -4.02
N GLY A 20 -26.27 33.21 -4.68
CA GLY A 20 -26.58 32.50 -5.92
C GLY A 20 -25.53 32.44 -7.04
N ILE A 21 -24.31 32.94 -6.87
CA ILE A 21 -23.22 32.55 -7.78
C ILE A 21 -22.38 31.48 -7.08
N SER A 22 -23.01 30.33 -6.84
CA SER A 22 -22.25 29.08 -6.78
C SER A 22 -21.77 28.84 -8.21
N ALA A 23 -20.57 29.33 -8.55
CA ALA A 23 -19.89 28.82 -9.74
C ALA A 23 -19.96 27.29 -9.66
N PRO A 24 -20.30 26.58 -10.75
CA PRO A 24 -20.26 25.13 -10.73
C PRO A 24 -18.89 24.75 -10.19
N ALA A 25 -18.87 23.97 -9.11
CA ALA A 25 -17.62 23.41 -8.63
C ALA A 25 -17.06 22.62 -9.81
N GLN A 26 -15.98 23.13 -10.41
CA GLN A 26 -15.28 22.43 -11.48
C GLN A 26 -14.63 21.22 -10.82
N ALA A 27 -15.40 20.15 -10.70
CA ALA A 27 -14.88 18.84 -10.34
C ALA A 27 -13.92 18.50 -11.49
N GLY A 28 -12.61 18.64 -11.27
CA GLY A 28 -11.62 18.72 -12.36
C GLY A 28 -11.69 17.55 -13.36
N ALA A 29 -10.92 17.61 -14.45
CA ALA A 29 -11.00 16.69 -15.59
C ALA A 29 -11.13 15.19 -15.23
N THR A 30 -10.50 14.74 -14.15
CA THR A 30 -10.63 13.37 -13.63
C THR A 30 -12.06 13.03 -13.17
N ILE A 31 -12.72 13.90 -12.41
CA ILE A 31 -14.11 13.67 -11.94
C ILE A 31 -15.09 13.72 -13.11
N ASP A 32 -14.89 14.64 -14.06
CA ASP A 32 -15.70 14.68 -15.28
C ASP A 32 -15.58 13.37 -16.08
N ALA A 33 -14.36 12.86 -16.25
CA ALA A 33 -14.12 11.57 -16.91
C ALA A 33 -14.76 10.39 -16.16
N ILE A 34 -14.66 10.36 -14.82
CA ILE A 34 -15.31 9.37 -13.97
C ILE A 34 -16.83 9.41 -14.15
N ARG A 35 -17.44 10.60 -14.11
CA ARG A 35 -18.90 10.77 -14.25
C ARG A 35 -19.38 10.37 -15.64
N GLN A 36 -18.64 10.74 -16.68
CA GLN A 36 -18.96 10.37 -18.05
C GLN A 36 -18.87 8.85 -18.26
N ARG A 37 -17.85 8.20 -17.68
CA ARG A 37 -17.66 6.76 -17.78
C ARG A 37 -18.61 5.96 -16.87
N GLY A 38 -19.00 6.54 -15.74
CA GLY A 38 -19.89 5.92 -14.75
C GLY A 38 -19.19 4.92 -13.82
N GLU A 39 -17.85 4.92 -13.74
CA GLU A 39 -17.08 4.09 -12.82
C GLU A 39 -15.79 4.79 -12.35
N VAL A 40 -15.38 4.54 -11.11
CA VAL A 40 -14.07 4.93 -10.56
C VAL A 40 -13.10 3.76 -10.72
N VAL A 41 -12.02 3.96 -11.46
CA VAL A 41 -10.97 2.96 -11.68
C VAL A 41 -9.86 3.15 -10.65
N CYS A 42 -9.72 2.18 -9.75
CA CYS A 42 -8.79 2.22 -8.63
C CYS A 42 -7.66 1.20 -8.80
N GLY A 43 -6.42 1.68 -8.80
CA GLY A 43 -5.25 0.83 -8.69
C GLY A 43 -5.10 0.28 -7.27
N VAL A 44 -5.10 -1.04 -7.10
CA VAL A 44 -5.00 -1.76 -5.83
C VAL A 44 -3.78 -2.68 -5.79
N SER A 45 -3.40 -3.17 -4.61
CA SER A 45 -2.31 -4.15 -4.49
C SER A 45 -2.76 -5.54 -4.96
N THR A 46 -1.82 -6.36 -5.41
CA THR A 46 -2.07 -7.70 -5.98
C THR A 46 -2.50 -8.78 -4.97
N GLY A 47 -2.93 -8.42 -3.75
CA GLY A 47 -3.42 -9.37 -2.75
C GLY A 47 -2.77 -9.25 -1.36
N ILE A 48 -2.76 -8.06 -0.77
CA ILE A 48 -2.27 -7.85 0.59
C ILE A 48 -3.44 -7.98 1.55
N GLY A 49 -3.45 -9.05 2.35
CA GLY A 49 -4.50 -9.31 3.34
C GLY A 49 -4.71 -8.12 4.28
N GLY A 50 -5.98 -7.77 4.52
CA GLY A 50 -6.38 -6.60 5.32
C GLY A 50 -6.42 -5.27 4.55
N PHE A 51 -5.71 -5.15 3.43
CA PHE A 51 -5.65 -3.92 2.63
C PHE A 51 -6.40 -4.07 1.30
N SER A 52 -5.99 -4.99 0.45
CA SER A 52 -6.65 -5.29 -0.83
C SER A 52 -6.37 -6.72 -1.24
N ILE A 53 -7.41 -7.55 -1.22
CA ILE A 53 -7.35 -8.94 -1.66
C ILE A 53 -8.65 -9.34 -2.34
N ALA A 54 -8.54 -10.02 -3.49
CA ALA A 54 -9.67 -10.66 -4.14
C ALA A 54 -9.84 -12.09 -3.62
N ASP A 55 -11.07 -12.50 -3.38
CA ASP A 55 -11.40 -13.91 -3.16
C ASP A 55 -11.52 -14.69 -4.49
N SER A 56 -11.85 -15.98 -4.41
CA SER A 56 -12.01 -16.84 -5.59
C SER A 56 -13.16 -16.45 -6.51
N SER A 57 -14.10 -15.63 -6.05
CA SER A 57 -15.18 -15.09 -6.87
C SER A 57 -14.81 -13.75 -7.54
N GLY A 58 -13.62 -13.22 -7.25
CA GLY A 58 -13.17 -11.90 -7.72
C GLY A 58 -13.66 -10.75 -6.85
N GLN A 59 -14.32 -11.03 -5.71
CA GLN A 59 -14.78 -10.00 -4.79
C GLN A 59 -13.59 -9.45 -4.00
N TRP A 60 -13.36 -8.15 -4.12
CA TRP A 60 -12.28 -7.46 -3.45
C TRP A 60 -12.68 -7.03 -2.04
N THR A 61 -11.78 -7.17 -1.08
CA THR A 61 -11.98 -6.74 0.32
C THR A 61 -10.72 -6.12 0.91
N GLY A 62 -10.90 -5.28 1.93
CA GLY A 62 -9.83 -4.66 2.70
C GLY A 62 -9.86 -3.13 2.69
N LEU A 63 -9.06 -2.55 3.58
CA LEU A 63 -9.04 -1.11 3.86
C LEU A 63 -8.91 -0.23 2.61
N THR A 64 -8.03 -0.60 1.68
CA THR A 64 -7.77 0.24 0.50
C THR A 64 -8.86 0.07 -0.56
N THR A 65 -9.48 -1.12 -0.63
CA THR A 65 -10.67 -1.34 -1.49
C THR A 65 -11.88 -0.56 -0.97
N ASP A 66 -12.05 -0.47 0.35
CA ASP A 66 -13.14 0.29 0.96
C ASP A 66 -12.96 1.80 0.79
N PHE A 67 -11.71 2.29 0.76
CA PHE A 67 -11.43 3.68 0.43
C PHE A 67 -11.87 4.01 -1.01
N CYS A 68 -11.62 3.12 -1.97
CA CYS A 68 -12.10 3.28 -3.34
C CYS A 68 -13.64 3.28 -3.42
N ARG A 69 -14.31 2.38 -2.68
CA ARG A 69 -15.78 2.36 -2.58
C ARG A 69 -16.35 3.63 -1.98
N ALA A 70 -15.68 4.19 -0.98
CA ALA A 70 -16.07 5.46 -0.38
C ALA A 70 -16.00 6.61 -1.40
N VAL A 71 -14.92 6.66 -2.22
CA VAL A 71 -14.81 7.63 -3.32
C VAL A 71 -15.87 7.39 -4.38
N SER A 72 -16.12 6.14 -4.76
CA SER A 72 -17.17 5.78 -5.74
C SER A 72 -18.56 6.23 -5.27
N SER A 73 -18.87 5.98 -4.00
CA SER A 73 -20.10 6.46 -3.35
C SER A 73 -20.19 7.99 -3.37
N ALA A 74 -19.09 8.68 -3.07
CA ALA A 74 -19.06 10.15 -3.02
C ALA A 74 -19.19 10.81 -4.40
N VAL A 75 -18.61 10.20 -5.43
CA VAL A 75 -18.57 10.79 -6.79
C VAL A 75 -19.78 10.39 -7.64
N LEU A 76 -20.22 9.13 -7.51
CA LEU A 76 -21.24 8.51 -8.37
C LEU A 76 -22.53 8.14 -7.63
N GLY A 77 -22.56 8.25 -6.29
CA GLY A 77 -23.73 7.89 -5.49
C GLY A 77 -23.92 6.39 -5.26
N ASP A 78 -22.97 5.56 -5.70
CA ASP A 78 -23.05 4.10 -5.61
C ASP A 78 -21.66 3.51 -5.35
N ALA A 79 -21.54 2.78 -4.23
CA ALA A 79 -20.30 2.14 -3.82
C ALA A 79 -19.83 1.09 -4.81
N ALA A 80 -20.77 0.45 -5.54
CA ALA A 80 -20.56 -0.64 -6.48
C ALA A 80 -20.09 -0.19 -7.88
N LYS A 81 -19.86 1.12 -8.05
CA LYS A 81 -19.31 1.72 -9.29
C LYS A 81 -17.78 1.81 -9.26
N GLU A 82 -17.15 0.97 -8.45
CA GLU A 82 -15.70 0.83 -8.42
C GLU A 82 -15.22 -0.24 -9.41
N LYS A 83 -14.04 -0.02 -9.97
CA LYS A 83 -13.31 -1.00 -10.76
C LYS A 83 -11.90 -1.13 -10.25
N PHE A 84 -11.50 -2.34 -9.88
CA PHE A 84 -10.16 -2.60 -9.33
C PHE A 84 -9.18 -3.06 -10.39
N VAL A 85 -8.01 -2.42 -10.43
CA VAL A 85 -6.88 -2.80 -11.28
C VAL A 85 -5.72 -3.21 -10.37
N PRO A 86 -5.34 -4.50 -10.31
CA PRO A 86 -4.23 -4.95 -9.48
C PRO A 86 -2.89 -4.53 -10.09
N LEU A 87 -2.08 -3.81 -9.33
CA LEU A 87 -0.82 -3.23 -9.80
C LEU A 87 0.36 -3.64 -8.92
N SER A 88 1.49 -3.95 -9.55
CA SER A 88 2.74 -4.18 -8.83
C SER A 88 3.31 -2.86 -8.27
N PRO A 89 4.24 -2.92 -7.29
CA PRO A 89 4.90 -1.72 -6.78
C PRO A 89 5.63 -0.91 -7.85
N GLN A 90 6.15 -1.56 -8.90
CA GLN A 90 6.84 -0.92 -10.02
C GLN A 90 5.87 -0.24 -11.00
N GLN A 91 4.72 -0.87 -11.27
CA GLN A 91 3.78 -0.41 -12.30
C GLN A 91 2.86 0.71 -11.82
N ARG A 92 2.52 0.73 -10.51
CA ARG A 92 1.43 1.54 -9.98
C ARG A 92 1.49 3.03 -10.32
N PHE A 93 2.68 3.65 -10.25
CA PHE A 93 2.80 5.09 -10.48
C PHE A 93 2.65 5.43 -11.96
N THR A 94 3.20 4.61 -12.86
CA THR A 94 3.03 4.76 -14.31
C THR A 94 1.56 4.59 -14.72
N ALA A 95 0.87 3.61 -14.14
CA ALA A 95 -0.57 3.40 -14.38
C ALA A 95 -1.38 4.66 -14.01
N LEU A 96 -1.08 5.31 -12.88
CA LEU A 96 -1.73 6.56 -12.50
C LEU A 96 -1.35 7.73 -13.41
N GLN A 97 -0.07 7.87 -13.76
CA GLN A 97 0.42 8.93 -14.64
C GLN A 97 -0.18 8.85 -16.05
N SER A 98 -0.40 7.63 -16.55
CA SER A 98 -1.00 7.39 -17.87
C SER A 98 -2.52 7.54 -17.91
N GLY A 99 -3.18 7.65 -16.75
CA GLY A 99 -4.64 7.65 -16.64
C GLY A 99 -5.29 6.27 -16.82
N GLU A 100 -4.51 5.18 -16.75
CA GLU A 100 -5.05 3.81 -16.70
C GLU A 100 -5.96 3.62 -15.48
N VAL A 101 -5.59 4.27 -14.36
CA VAL A 101 -6.40 4.35 -13.14
C VAL A 101 -6.63 5.81 -12.75
N ASP A 102 -7.76 6.11 -12.14
CA ASP A 102 -8.08 7.46 -11.66
C ASP A 102 -7.42 7.76 -10.31
N MET A 103 -7.20 6.71 -9.50
CA MET A 103 -6.57 6.84 -8.19
C MET A 103 -5.79 5.58 -7.79
N LEU A 104 -4.78 5.76 -6.94
CA LEU A 104 -4.07 4.65 -6.31
C LEU A 104 -4.54 4.46 -4.87
N THR A 105 -5.15 3.32 -4.60
CA THR A 105 -5.49 2.82 -3.26
C THR A 105 -4.64 1.58 -2.97
N THR A 106 -3.33 1.78 -2.97
CA THR A 106 -2.33 0.75 -2.65
C THR A 106 -1.54 1.17 -1.42
N VAL A 107 -0.82 0.23 -0.79
CA VAL A 107 0.16 0.55 0.26
C VAL A 107 1.38 1.31 -0.29
N ALA A 108 1.17 2.57 -0.65
CA ALA A 108 2.17 3.48 -1.21
C ALA A 108 2.52 4.56 -0.18
N THR A 109 3.73 4.46 0.40
CA THR A 109 4.24 5.47 1.32
C THR A 109 4.37 6.83 0.64
N TRP A 110 3.81 7.88 1.23
CA TRP A 110 4.09 9.25 0.81
C TRP A 110 5.53 9.60 1.19
N THR A 111 6.36 9.93 0.20
CA THR A 111 7.72 10.44 0.41
C THR A 111 7.91 11.74 -0.35
N LEU A 112 8.81 12.61 0.12
CA LEU A 112 9.13 13.86 -0.56
C LEU A 112 9.54 13.63 -2.02
N THR A 113 10.38 12.61 -2.29
CA THR A 113 10.81 12.30 -3.65
C THR A 113 9.62 11.93 -4.54
N ARG A 114 8.69 11.10 -4.06
CA ARG A 114 7.50 10.72 -4.86
C ARG A 114 6.61 11.92 -5.18
N ASP A 115 6.41 12.78 -4.19
CA ASP A 115 5.56 13.97 -4.31
C ASP A 115 6.18 15.02 -5.24
N ALA A 116 7.49 15.23 -5.12
CA ALA A 116 8.20 16.24 -5.90
C ALA A 116 8.53 15.80 -7.34
N SER A 117 8.72 14.50 -7.60
CA SER A 117 9.27 14.04 -8.89
C SER A 117 8.27 13.34 -9.82
N LEU A 118 7.19 12.77 -9.30
CA LEU A 118 6.27 11.96 -10.12
C LEU A 118 5.16 12.78 -10.77
N GLY A 119 5.01 14.06 -10.40
CA GLY A 119 3.87 14.87 -10.85
C GLY A 119 2.53 14.32 -10.37
N LEU A 120 2.53 13.64 -9.21
CA LEU A 120 1.37 13.03 -8.58
C LEU A 120 1.03 13.79 -7.30
N LEU A 121 -0.23 13.73 -6.88
CA LEU A 121 -0.69 14.32 -5.63
C LEU A 121 -1.15 13.23 -4.66
N TYR A 122 -0.85 13.44 -3.37
CA TYR A 122 -1.41 12.64 -2.28
C TYR A 122 -2.57 13.39 -1.65
N ALA A 123 -3.77 12.80 -1.71
CA ALA A 123 -4.98 13.41 -1.15
C ALA A 123 -5.06 13.32 0.38
N GLY A 124 -4.32 12.40 1.00
CA GLY A 124 -4.30 12.20 2.44
C GLY A 124 -3.66 10.88 2.85
N VAL A 125 -3.42 10.72 4.14
CA VAL A 125 -2.89 9.49 4.74
C VAL A 125 -4.04 8.75 5.42
N TYR A 126 -4.39 7.57 4.93
CA TYR A 126 -5.42 6.70 5.53
C TYR A 126 -4.84 5.63 6.46
N PHE A 127 -3.51 5.43 6.46
CA PHE A 127 -2.83 4.47 7.33
C PHE A 127 -1.38 4.91 7.61
N TYR A 128 -1.03 5.10 8.88
CA TYR A 128 0.35 5.36 9.33
C TYR A 128 1.01 4.03 9.69
N ASP A 129 2.18 3.76 9.11
CA ASP A 129 2.89 2.48 9.23
C ASP A 129 4.39 2.65 9.47
N GLY A 130 5.06 1.57 9.86
CA GLY A 130 6.51 1.49 10.02
C GLY A 130 7.07 0.20 9.41
N GLN A 131 8.26 0.28 8.83
CA GLN A 131 8.93 -0.91 8.29
C GLN A 131 9.52 -1.76 9.41
N GLY A 132 9.24 -3.07 9.35
CA GLY A 132 9.79 -4.08 10.26
C GLY A 132 10.36 -5.29 9.53
N PHE A 133 10.85 -6.26 10.31
CA PHE A 133 11.37 -7.53 9.83
C PHE A 133 10.48 -8.67 10.33
N LEU A 134 10.11 -9.59 9.42
CA LEU A 134 9.50 -10.86 9.78
C LEU A 134 10.57 -11.95 9.72
N VAL A 135 10.69 -12.72 10.79
CA VAL A 135 11.72 -13.76 10.95
C VAL A 135 11.10 -15.03 11.51
N SER A 136 11.73 -16.18 11.27
CA SER A 136 11.33 -17.41 11.96
C SER A 136 11.65 -17.29 13.45
N LYS A 137 10.68 -17.65 14.31
CA LYS A 137 10.86 -17.65 15.77
C LYS A 137 12.00 -18.56 16.22
N SER A 138 12.26 -19.65 15.48
CA SER A 138 13.34 -20.60 15.79
C SER A 138 14.75 -20.00 15.74
N LEU A 139 14.91 -18.82 15.12
CA LEU A 139 16.21 -18.15 15.02
C LEU A 139 16.62 -17.44 16.32
N ASP A 140 15.71 -17.31 17.30
CA ASP A 140 15.96 -16.72 18.63
C ASP A 140 16.69 -15.36 18.59
N LEU A 141 16.32 -14.52 17.63
CA LEU A 141 16.91 -13.19 17.44
C LEU A 141 16.37 -12.21 18.47
N LYS A 142 17.24 -11.34 19.00
CA LYS A 142 16.88 -10.30 19.97
C LYS A 142 16.57 -8.96 19.30
N GLY A 143 16.99 -8.78 18.06
CA GLY A 143 16.63 -7.62 17.26
C GLY A 143 17.10 -7.69 15.82
N ALA A 144 16.74 -6.67 15.03
CA ALA A 144 17.06 -6.60 13.62
C ALA A 144 18.57 -6.53 13.30
N LEU A 145 19.41 -6.12 14.26
CA LEU A 145 20.86 -6.11 14.09
C LEU A 145 21.51 -7.49 14.12
N ASP A 146 20.78 -8.50 14.60
CA ASP A 146 21.22 -9.90 14.59
C ASP A 146 21.09 -10.54 13.19
N LEU A 147 20.52 -9.81 12.23
CA LEU A 147 20.37 -10.22 10.83
C LEU A 147 21.64 -9.98 9.98
N ASP A 148 22.81 -9.84 10.60
CA ASP A 148 24.06 -9.65 9.86
C ASP A 148 24.34 -10.83 8.92
N GLY A 149 24.65 -10.52 7.67
CA GLY A 149 24.79 -11.46 6.57
C GLY A 149 23.48 -12.12 6.11
N ALA A 150 22.30 -11.68 6.58
CA ALA A 150 21.02 -12.31 6.24
C ALA A 150 20.65 -12.22 4.76
N SER A 151 20.08 -13.29 4.21
CA SER A 151 19.30 -13.21 2.96
C SER A 151 17.93 -12.65 3.31
N ILE A 152 17.55 -11.50 2.73
CA ILE A 152 16.32 -10.80 3.12
C ILE A 152 15.44 -10.60 1.89
N CYS A 153 14.25 -11.19 1.93
CA CYS A 153 13.19 -11.03 0.94
C CYS A 153 12.67 -9.57 0.97
N THR A 154 12.56 -8.95 -0.20
CA THR A 154 11.84 -7.67 -0.37
C THR A 154 11.21 -7.61 -1.76
N ALA A 155 10.22 -6.73 -1.95
CA ALA A 155 9.71 -6.40 -3.27
C ALA A 155 10.46 -5.19 -3.83
N THR A 156 10.78 -5.21 -5.13
CA THR A 156 11.42 -4.05 -5.77
C THR A 156 10.44 -2.92 -6.06
N GLY A 157 10.93 -1.70 -6.25
CA GLY A 157 10.10 -0.50 -6.44
C GLY A 157 9.42 -0.04 -5.14
N THR A 158 9.91 -0.50 -4.00
CA THR A 158 9.38 -0.17 -2.68
C THR A 158 10.33 0.74 -1.90
N THR A 159 9.77 1.50 -0.96
CA THR A 159 10.57 2.17 0.08
C THR A 159 11.30 1.15 0.93
N SER A 160 10.74 -0.05 1.11
CA SER A 160 11.33 -1.13 1.90
C SER A 160 12.68 -1.58 1.39
N GLU A 161 12.83 -1.73 0.08
CA GLU A 161 14.10 -2.08 -0.57
C GLU A 161 15.20 -1.04 -0.27
N LEU A 162 14.87 0.25 -0.42
CA LEU A 162 15.81 1.35 -0.19
C LEU A 162 16.17 1.48 1.29
N ASN A 163 15.16 1.49 2.17
CA ASN A 163 15.34 1.59 3.61
C ASN A 163 16.10 0.40 4.18
N LEU A 164 15.94 -0.80 3.61
CA LEU A 164 16.70 -1.99 4.00
C LEU A 164 18.19 -1.78 3.74
N ALA A 165 18.55 -1.29 2.55
CA ALA A 165 19.94 -0.98 2.21
C ALA A 165 20.52 0.09 3.15
N ASP A 166 19.75 1.16 3.41
CA ASP A 166 20.16 2.25 4.28
C ASP A 166 20.34 1.79 5.74
N TYR A 167 19.43 0.97 6.26
CA TYR A 167 19.47 0.44 7.63
C TYR A 167 20.74 -0.37 7.88
N PHE A 168 21.06 -1.31 6.99
CA PHE A 168 22.24 -2.15 7.13
C PHE A 168 23.54 -1.36 6.93
N ARG A 169 23.58 -0.45 5.93
CA ARG A 169 24.73 0.44 5.71
C ARG A 169 25.01 1.30 6.93
N ALA A 170 23.99 1.96 7.48
CA ALA A 170 24.14 2.84 8.65
C ALA A 170 24.62 2.12 9.92
N LYS A 171 24.47 0.79 9.96
CA LYS A 171 24.86 -0.06 11.10
C LYS A 171 26.13 -0.87 10.84
N GLY A 172 26.78 -0.68 9.70
CA GLY A 172 27.97 -1.43 9.30
C GLY A 172 27.70 -2.93 9.13
N LYS A 173 26.45 -3.30 8.82
CA LYS A 173 25.99 -4.68 8.68
C LYS A 173 25.88 -5.06 7.21
N LYS A 174 26.02 -6.35 6.91
CA LYS A 174 25.86 -6.89 5.55
C LYS A 174 24.55 -7.65 5.45
N PHE A 175 24.01 -7.76 4.25
CA PHE A 175 22.87 -8.62 3.93
C PHE A 175 22.90 -8.95 2.43
N THR A 176 22.15 -9.97 2.03
CA THR A 176 21.92 -10.35 0.64
C THR A 176 20.45 -10.07 0.29
N PRO A 177 20.15 -9.08 -0.56
CA PRO A 177 18.77 -8.85 -0.98
C PRO A 177 18.29 -10.01 -1.86
N VAL A 178 17.10 -10.52 -1.57
CA VAL A 178 16.37 -11.45 -2.45
C VAL A 178 15.11 -10.73 -2.90
N VAL A 179 15.09 -10.32 -4.16
CA VAL A 179 14.14 -9.33 -4.66
C VAL A 179 13.07 -9.99 -5.51
N PHE A 180 11.81 -9.61 -5.29
CA PHE A 180 10.64 -10.14 -5.98
C PHE A 180 9.82 -9.04 -6.62
N GLU A 181 8.92 -9.41 -7.55
CA GLU A 181 8.06 -8.44 -8.23
C GLU A 181 6.93 -7.96 -7.31
N SER A 182 6.42 -8.85 -6.45
CA SER A 182 5.31 -8.55 -5.54
C SER A 182 5.61 -8.89 -4.08
N GLN A 183 4.91 -8.22 -3.16
CA GLN A 183 4.98 -8.53 -1.73
C GLN A 183 4.51 -9.96 -1.42
N ASN A 184 3.56 -10.47 -2.20
CA ASN A 184 3.04 -11.83 -2.06
C ASN A 184 4.08 -12.89 -2.43
N GLU A 185 4.82 -12.67 -3.52
CA GLU A 185 5.95 -13.54 -3.87
C GLU A 185 7.06 -13.48 -2.81
N ALA A 186 7.43 -12.28 -2.34
CA ALA A 186 8.41 -12.14 -1.26
C ALA A 186 7.98 -12.90 0.00
N ARG A 187 6.69 -12.81 0.37
CA ARG A 187 6.12 -13.56 1.49
C ARG A 187 6.13 -15.07 1.25
N ALA A 188 5.73 -15.53 0.07
CA ALA A 188 5.78 -16.95 -0.27
C ALA A 188 7.21 -17.50 -0.31
N ALA A 189 8.17 -16.72 -0.81
CA ALA A 189 9.59 -17.02 -0.79
C ALA A 189 10.15 -17.14 0.63
N PHE A 190 9.72 -16.25 1.54
CA PHE A 190 10.03 -16.37 2.95
C PHE A 190 9.48 -17.67 3.56
N PHE A 191 8.19 -17.97 3.37
CA PHE A 191 7.58 -19.20 3.90
C PHE A 191 8.07 -20.48 3.20
N SER A 192 8.69 -20.36 2.03
CA SER A 192 9.39 -21.45 1.35
C SER A 192 10.88 -21.53 1.68
N GLY A 193 11.35 -20.78 2.69
CA GLY A 193 12.73 -20.84 3.18
C GLY A 193 13.78 -20.22 2.25
N ARG A 194 13.38 -19.64 1.10
CA ARG A 194 14.30 -19.04 0.12
C ARG A 194 15.02 -17.80 0.63
N CYS A 195 14.45 -17.17 1.66
CA CYS A 195 15.03 -16.03 2.36
C CYS A 195 15.42 -16.37 3.82
N GLU A 196 15.59 -17.66 4.13
CA GLU A 196 15.89 -18.10 5.48
C GLU A 196 17.39 -18.21 5.75
N ILE A 197 17.75 -17.98 7.00
CA ILE A 197 19.09 -18.09 7.57
C ILE A 197 19.53 -19.57 7.69
N PHE A 198 18.62 -20.55 7.74
CA PHE A 198 18.94 -21.97 7.88
C PHE A 198 19.91 -22.47 6.80
N GLU A 199 19.56 -22.33 5.53
CA GLU A 199 20.40 -22.78 4.41
C GLU A 199 21.75 -22.07 4.35
N ARG A 200 21.82 -20.82 4.82
CA ARG A 200 23.07 -20.05 4.86
C ARG A 200 23.98 -20.45 6.03
N ASN A 201 23.43 -20.83 7.18
CA ASN A 201 24.24 -21.01 8.40
C ASN A 201 24.44 -22.47 8.80
N VAL A 202 23.38 -23.29 8.73
CA VAL A 202 23.43 -24.68 9.21
C VAL A 202 23.05 -25.72 8.16
N GLY A 203 22.49 -25.31 7.02
CA GLY A 203 21.95 -26.21 5.99
C GLY A 203 22.99 -27.11 5.30
N PRO A 204 22.55 -27.98 4.37
CA PRO A 204 23.38 -29.00 3.74
C PRO A 204 24.60 -28.44 2.99
N LYS A 205 24.51 -27.17 2.54
CA LYS A 205 25.57 -26.46 1.81
C LYS A 205 26.56 -25.72 2.71
N THR A 206 26.39 -25.74 4.02
CA THR A 206 27.32 -25.11 4.97
C THR A 206 28.29 -26.15 5.54
N PRO A 207 29.37 -25.75 6.24
CA PRO A 207 30.27 -26.70 6.89
C PRO A 207 29.58 -27.64 7.88
N LEU A 208 28.42 -27.24 8.43
CA LEU A 208 27.64 -28.04 9.38
C LEU A 208 26.79 -29.12 8.69
N ARG A 209 26.50 -28.97 7.38
CA ARG A 209 25.81 -29.95 6.54
C ARG A 209 24.53 -30.53 7.17
N MET A 210 23.77 -29.72 7.90
CA MET A 210 22.59 -30.23 8.59
C MET A 210 21.43 -30.35 7.61
N GLU A 211 20.94 -31.56 7.46
CA GLU A 211 19.69 -31.85 6.76
C GLU A 211 18.50 -31.26 7.54
N ARG A 212 17.53 -30.71 6.80
CA ARG A 212 16.40 -29.98 7.38
C ARG A 212 15.55 -30.85 8.31
N ASN A 213 15.37 -32.13 7.98
CA ASN A 213 14.66 -33.13 8.78
C ASN A 213 13.36 -32.58 9.40
N ALA A 214 13.16 -32.74 10.71
CA ALA A 214 12.00 -32.23 11.44
C ALA A 214 11.83 -30.69 11.35
N ASN A 215 12.89 -29.96 11.03
CA ASN A 215 12.88 -28.50 10.82
C ASN A 215 12.57 -28.14 9.36
N ALA A 216 12.10 -29.07 8.52
CA ALA A 216 11.60 -28.75 7.19
C ALA A 216 10.45 -27.73 7.24
N LEU A 217 10.07 -27.19 6.09
CA LEU A 217 8.89 -26.35 6.03
C LEU A 217 7.64 -27.20 6.29
N TRP A 218 6.62 -26.61 6.92
CA TRP A 218 5.39 -27.35 7.21
C TRP A 218 4.68 -27.86 5.95
N THR A 219 4.85 -27.15 4.83
CA THR A 219 4.39 -27.55 3.49
C THR A 219 5.18 -28.72 2.90
N GLN A 220 6.32 -29.07 3.49
CA GLN A 220 7.24 -30.14 3.06
C GLN A 220 7.40 -31.21 4.16
N GLY A 221 6.39 -31.38 5.03
CA GLY A 221 6.41 -32.41 6.08
C GLY A 221 7.23 -32.05 7.32
N GLY A 222 7.67 -30.79 7.44
CA GLY A 222 8.31 -30.30 8.65
C GLY A 222 7.34 -30.09 9.81
N GLN A 223 7.84 -30.25 11.02
CA GLN A 223 7.02 -30.15 12.23
C GLN A 223 6.67 -28.68 12.51
N MET A 224 5.38 -28.35 12.55
CA MET A 224 4.93 -27.14 13.23
C MET A 224 5.05 -27.38 14.74
N TYR A 225 6.08 -26.82 15.37
CA TYR A 225 6.16 -26.80 16.81
C TYR A 225 4.99 -25.98 17.37
N ALA A 226 4.06 -26.63 18.07
CA ALA A 226 3.11 -25.93 18.90
C ALA A 226 3.87 -25.14 19.98
N LEU A 227 3.43 -23.91 20.26
CA LEU A 227 3.99 -23.11 21.35
C LEU A 227 3.88 -23.91 22.66
N PRO A 228 4.95 -24.01 23.47
CA PRO A 228 4.80 -24.53 24.82
C PRO A 228 3.86 -23.60 25.58
N VAL A 229 2.70 -24.13 25.95
CA VAL A 229 1.73 -23.47 26.82
C VAL A 229 2.08 -23.72 28.28
N ARG A 230 1.91 -22.69 29.11
CA ARG A 230 1.69 -22.83 30.55
C ARG A 230 0.25 -22.43 30.85
#